data_AF-A0AA92V967-F1
#
_entry.id   AF-A0AA92V967-F1
#
_cell.length_a   1.000
_cell.length_b   1.000
_cell.length_c   1.000
_cell.angle_alpha   90.00
_cell.angle_beta   90.00
_cell.angle_gamma   90.00
#
_symmetry.space_group_name_H-M   'P 1'
#
loop_
_entity.id
_entity.type
_entity.pdbx_description
1 polymer ?
#
loop_
_entity_poly.entity_id
_entity_poly.type
_entity_poly.pdbx_seq_one_letter_code
_entity_poly.pdbx_strand_id
1 'polypeptide(L)'
;MKLYHYTTIDTLALILKNRTIRFNRLDKVDDLEEKVVSCGVNLGQYIFASCWTKDAEESIPLWKMYAGVANGIRIALDEDMFQVYHIHDLNLNNGLHSEGSIMSLIPQKDIEANEYMIMPIYKDHKNDFFYRDIEYVDDVQDKTSDIFQNTGKGVTIEFGKVGRYKNTRWAFQKESRFVLNVFPFNPLHVPTEMMDFVGKRMTKKAKNSRFELLF
;
A
#
# COMPACT_ATOMS: atom_id res chain seq x y z
N MET A 1 -20.05 2.21 -4.95
CA MET A 1 -20.42 1.50 -3.70
C MET A 1 -20.00 2.38 -2.53
N LYS A 2 -20.75 2.38 -1.41
CA LYS A 2 -20.39 3.16 -0.22
C LYS A 2 -19.48 2.36 0.71
N LEU A 3 -18.51 3.04 1.29
CA LEU A 3 -17.61 2.55 2.33
C LEU A 3 -17.79 3.37 3.59
N TYR A 4 -17.64 2.72 4.74
CA TYR A 4 -17.85 3.32 6.04
C TYR A 4 -16.58 3.32 6.89
N HIS A 5 -16.25 4.45 7.50
CA HIS A 5 -15.10 4.62 8.37
C HIS A 5 -15.53 5.13 9.74
N TYR A 6 -15.24 4.33 10.77
CA TYR A 6 -15.47 4.68 12.17
C TYR A 6 -14.28 5.48 12.67
N THR A 7 -14.53 6.69 13.19
CA THR A 7 -13.46 7.60 13.61
C THR A 7 -13.99 8.62 14.62
N THR A 8 -13.12 9.51 15.11
CA THR A 8 -13.49 10.56 16.04
C THR A 8 -13.89 11.85 15.32
N ILE A 9 -14.68 12.70 15.99
CA ILE A 9 -14.99 14.05 15.49
C ILE A 9 -13.72 14.87 15.21
N ASP A 10 -12.69 14.74 16.05
CA ASP A 10 -11.40 15.42 15.82
C ASP A 10 -10.73 14.98 14.52
N THR A 11 -10.78 13.68 14.22
CA THR A 11 -10.24 13.14 12.97
C THR A 11 -11.06 13.60 11.77
N LEU A 12 -12.40 13.64 11.89
CA LEU A 12 -13.26 14.23 10.87
C LEU A 12 -12.90 15.71 10.62
N ALA A 13 -12.67 16.51 11.67
CA ALA A 13 -12.26 17.89 11.51
C ALA A 13 -10.93 18.02 10.75
N LEU A 14 -9.96 17.12 10.99
CA LEU A 14 -8.71 17.06 10.23
C LEU A 14 -8.92 16.64 8.77
N ILE A 15 -9.81 15.67 8.51
CA ILE A 15 -10.16 15.26 7.15
C ILE A 15 -10.77 16.43 6.39
N LEU A 16 -11.74 17.14 6.98
CA LEU A 16 -12.40 18.27 6.33
C LEU A 16 -11.44 19.45 6.11
N LYS A 17 -10.60 19.75 7.10
CA LYS A 17 -9.60 20.83 7.02
C LYS A 17 -8.58 20.60 5.92
N ASN A 18 -8.03 19.38 5.84
CA ASN A 18 -6.95 19.06 4.92
C ASN A 18 -7.45 18.50 3.58
N ARG A 19 -8.72 18.07 3.51
CA ARG A 19 -9.32 17.33 2.39
C ARG A 19 -8.53 16.07 2.03
N THR A 20 -8.04 15.37 3.05
CA THR A 20 -7.23 14.16 2.89
C THR A 20 -7.68 13.05 3.82
N ILE A 21 -7.53 11.81 3.37
CA ILE A 21 -7.64 10.62 4.20
C ILE A 21 -6.24 10.21 4.63
N ARG A 22 -6.04 10.04 5.94
CA ARG A 22 -4.77 9.57 6.49
C ARG A 22 -4.69 8.05 6.37
N PHE A 23 -3.52 7.57 5.96
CA PHE A 23 -3.16 6.16 6.04
C PHE A 23 -2.21 5.97 7.22
N ASN A 24 -2.40 4.91 7.99
CA ASN A 24 -1.54 4.56 9.12
C ASN A 24 -0.56 3.46 8.70
N ARG A 25 0.62 3.41 9.32
CA ARG A 25 1.54 2.28 9.09
C ARG A 25 0.89 0.98 9.53
N LEU A 26 1.06 -0.08 8.73
CA LEU A 26 0.49 -1.39 9.00
C LEU A 26 0.96 -1.93 10.35
N ASP A 27 2.22 -1.69 10.74
CA ASP A 27 2.74 -2.13 12.05
C ASP A 27 2.19 -1.35 13.26
N LYS A 28 1.30 -0.38 13.03
CA LYS A 28 0.61 0.44 14.02
C LYS A 28 -0.91 0.26 14.02
N VAL A 29 -1.44 -0.72 13.29
CA VAL A 29 -2.87 -1.09 13.35
C VAL A 29 -3.14 -2.04 14.53
N ASP A 30 -4.39 -2.43 14.70
CA ASP A 30 -4.88 -3.22 15.85
C ASP A 30 -4.33 -4.65 15.92
N ASP A 31 -4.20 -5.34 14.78
CA ASP A 31 -3.78 -6.74 14.76
C ASP A 31 -2.25 -6.87 14.66
N LEU A 32 -1.66 -7.37 15.74
CA LEU A 32 -0.21 -7.60 15.84
C LEU A 32 0.25 -8.79 14.99
N GLU A 33 -0.64 -9.72 14.63
CA GLU A 33 -0.32 -10.88 13.79
C GLU A 33 -0.07 -10.49 12.32
N GLU A 34 -0.50 -9.29 11.91
CA GLU A 34 -0.25 -8.77 10.55
C GLU A 34 1.20 -8.33 10.31
N LYS A 35 2.03 -8.32 11.37
CA LYS A 35 3.44 -7.95 11.27
C LYS A 35 4.23 -9.05 10.58
N VAL A 36 4.53 -8.83 9.30
CA VAL A 36 5.44 -9.68 8.54
C VAL A 36 6.88 -9.21 8.78
N VAL A 37 7.63 -9.98 9.55
CA VAL A 37 9.07 -9.77 9.77
C VAL A 37 9.86 -10.84 9.05
N SER A 38 10.79 -10.44 8.18
CA SER A 38 11.74 -11.37 7.55
C SER A 38 13.11 -10.73 7.45
N CYS A 39 14.16 -11.54 7.62
CA CYS A 39 15.54 -11.08 7.60
C CYS A 39 15.81 -9.87 8.53
N GLY A 40 15.08 -9.77 9.64
CA GLY A 40 15.17 -8.64 10.59
C GLY A 40 14.45 -7.35 10.14
N VAL A 41 13.79 -7.36 8.98
CA VAL A 41 13.03 -6.23 8.44
C VAL A 41 11.54 -6.46 8.66
N ASN A 42 10.88 -5.48 9.29
CA ASN A 42 9.42 -5.46 9.41
C ASN A 42 8.82 -4.77 8.18
N LEU A 43 8.15 -5.53 7.31
CA LEU A 43 7.52 -4.96 6.11
C LEU A 43 6.36 -4.03 6.41
N GLY A 44 5.71 -4.18 7.58
CA GLY A 44 4.59 -3.33 7.98
C GLY A 44 4.96 -1.85 8.16
N GLN A 45 6.26 -1.51 8.16
CA GLN A 45 6.74 -0.12 8.19
C GLN A 45 6.65 0.57 6.82
N TYR A 46 6.59 -0.22 5.75
CA TYR A 46 6.57 0.23 4.35
C TYR A 46 5.18 0.13 3.73
N ILE A 47 4.19 -0.33 4.52
CA ILE A 47 2.81 -0.47 4.07
C ILE A 47 1.94 0.43 4.90
N PHE A 48 1.14 1.22 4.23
CA PHE A 48 0.24 2.16 4.85
C PHE A 48 -1.19 1.79 4.49
N ALA A 49 -2.06 1.71 5.49
CA ALA A 49 -3.44 1.27 5.34
C ALA A 49 -4.42 2.35 5.80
N SER A 50 -5.55 2.44 5.09
CA SER A 50 -6.75 3.12 5.56
C SER A 50 -7.87 2.09 5.65
N CYS A 51 -8.45 1.93 6.85
CA CYS A 51 -9.37 0.84 7.20
C CYS A 51 -10.83 1.28 7.12
N TRP A 52 -11.65 0.51 6.40
CA TRP A 52 -13.06 0.77 6.10
C TRP A 52 -13.89 -0.50 6.27
N THR A 53 -15.21 -0.39 6.17
CA THR A 53 -16.10 -1.54 5.98
C THR A 53 -17.11 -1.26 4.88
N LYS A 54 -17.52 -2.31 4.17
CA LYS A 54 -18.62 -2.29 3.20
C LYS A 54 -19.98 -2.48 3.85
N ASP A 55 -20.01 -2.94 5.12
CA ASP A 55 -21.26 -3.20 5.82
C ASP A 55 -21.98 -1.89 6.11
N ALA A 56 -23.22 -1.77 5.65
CA ALA A 56 -24.08 -0.63 5.93
C ALA A 56 -24.62 -0.67 7.36
N GLU A 57 -24.76 -1.86 7.93
CA GLU A 57 -25.14 -2.04 9.33
C GLU A 57 -24.02 -1.61 10.27
N GLU A 58 -24.41 -1.02 11.39
CA GLU A 58 -23.46 -0.52 12.38
C GLU A 58 -22.92 -1.64 13.29
N SER A 59 -21.67 -1.49 13.72
CA SER A 59 -21.00 -2.46 14.59
C SER A 59 -20.60 -1.83 15.92
N ILE A 60 -21.22 -2.31 17.01
CA ILE A 60 -20.93 -1.88 18.39
C ILE A 60 -19.42 -2.04 18.72
N PRO A 61 -18.75 -3.17 18.37
CA PRO A 61 -17.31 -3.28 18.53
C PRO A 61 -16.51 -2.18 17.81
N LEU A 62 -16.87 -1.84 16.56
CA LEU A 62 -16.14 -0.83 15.78
C LEU A 62 -16.29 0.58 16.39
N TRP A 63 -17.47 0.91 16.91
CA TRP A 63 -17.68 2.14 17.68
C TRP A 63 -16.72 2.22 18.87
N LYS A 64 -16.65 1.15 19.67
CA LYS A 64 -15.79 1.10 20.86
C LYS A 64 -14.30 1.18 20.52
N MET A 65 -13.89 0.56 19.42
CA MET A 65 -12.48 0.47 19.02
C MET A 65 -11.96 1.75 18.36
N TYR A 66 -12.72 2.35 17.43
CA TYR A 66 -12.17 3.37 16.52
C TYR A 66 -12.80 4.76 16.66
N ALA A 67 -14.08 4.83 17.02
CA ALA A 67 -14.80 6.09 17.10
C ALA A 67 -14.78 6.67 18.53
N GLY A 68 -14.61 5.83 19.54
CA GLY A 68 -14.70 6.22 20.94
C GLY A 68 -16.15 6.42 21.39
N VAL A 69 -16.37 6.37 22.70
CA VAL A 69 -17.73 6.30 23.28
C VAL A 69 -18.42 7.67 23.33
N ALA A 70 -17.66 8.76 23.46
CA ALA A 70 -18.24 10.10 23.67
C ALA A 70 -18.37 10.92 22.38
N ASN A 71 -17.37 10.89 21.50
CA ASN A 71 -17.25 11.79 20.33
C ASN A 71 -16.99 11.00 19.04
N GLY A 72 -17.59 9.83 18.93
CA GLY A 72 -17.47 8.99 17.75
C GLY A 72 -18.33 9.48 16.61
N ILE A 73 -17.86 9.22 15.38
CA ILE A 73 -18.64 9.38 14.17
C ILE A 73 -18.33 8.25 13.17
N ARG A 74 -19.28 8.00 12.27
CA ARG A 74 -19.13 7.09 11.14
C ARG A 74 -19.29 7.88 9.84
N ILE A 75 -18.26 7.91 9.02
CA ILE A 75 -18.24 8.61 7.74
C ILE A 75 -18.60 7.61 6.65
N ALA A 76 -19.43 8.02 5.68
CA ALA A 76 -19.73 7.25 4.48
C ALA A 76 -19.18 7.97 3.24
N LEU A 77 -18.32 7.32 2.47
CA LEU A 77 -17.77 7.84 1.21
C LEU A 77 -17.93 6.82 0.08
N ASP A 78 -17.90 7.29 -1.17
CA ASP A 78 -17.85 6.38 -2.31
C ASP A 78 -16.46 5.72 -2.42
N GLU A 79 -16.41 4.47 -2.89
CA GLU A 79 -15.14 3.76 -3.08
C GLU A 79 -14.15 4.51 -3.99
N ASP A 80 -14.66 5.25 -4.98
CA ASP A 80 -13.88 6.06 -5.91
C ASP A 80 -13.64 7.51 -5.42
N MET A 81 -13.55 7.71 -4.11
CA MET A 81 -13.34 9.03 -3.46
C MET A 81 -12.03 9.75 -3.82
N PHE A 82 -11.04 9.05 -4.36
CA PHE A 82 -9.70 9.61 -4.59
C PHE A 82 -9.60 10.33 -5.93
N GLN A 83 -8.96 11.50 -5.92
CA GLN A 83 -8.67 12.25 -7.12
C GLN A 83 -7.70 11.48 -8.01
N VAL A 84 -7.99 11.49 -9.32
CA VAL A 84 -7.15 10.88 -10.34
C VAL A 84 -6.39 11.97 -11.08
N TYR A 85 -5.09 11.78 -11.23
CA TYR A 85 -4.18 12.68 -11.94
C TYR A 85 -3.77 12.05 -13.25
N HIS A 86 -3.87 12.83 -14.32
CA HIS A 86 -3.33 12.45 -15.62
C HIS A 86 -1.88 12.93 -15.71
N ILE A 87 -0.95 11.99 -15.60
CA ILE A 87 0.48 12.27 -15.59
C ILE A 87 1.01 12.06 -17.00
N HIS A 88 1.84 13.00 -17.46
CA HIS A 88 2.56 12.90 -18.73
C HIS A 88 4.05 13.05 -18.47
N ASP A 89 4.85 12.37 -19.30
CA ASP A 89 6.28 12.66 -19.46
C ASP A 89 7.04 12.73 -18.12
N LEU A 90 6.89 11.68 -17.28
CA LEU A 90 7.56 11.59 -15.98
C LEU A 90 9.05 11.91 -16.13
N ASN A 91 9.52 12.87 -15.36
CA ASN A 91 10.93 13.24 -15.34
C ASN A 91 11.70 12.21 -14.52
N LEU A 92 12.28 11.24 -15.20
CA LEU A 92 13.23 10.32 -14.60
C LEU A 92 14.54 11.12 -14.56
N ASN A 93 14.93 11.66 -13.40
CA ASN A 93 16.17 12.42 -13.27
C ASN A 93 17.29 11.70 -14.04
N ASN A 94 18.17 12.49 -14.68
CA ASN A 94 19.16 12.09 -15.70
C ASN A 94 18.73 12.31 -17.17
N GLY A 95 17.68 13.10 -17.42
CA GLY A 95 17.28 13.51 -18.78
C GLY A 95 16.53 12.43 -19.57
N LEU A 96 16.07 11.39 -18.89
CA LEU A 96 15.20 10.35 -19.44
C LEU A 96 13.75 10.74 -19.17
N HIS A 97 12.94 10.77 -20.22
CA HIS A 97 11.50 10.97 -20.11
C HIS A 97 10.80 9.64 -20.38
N SER A 98 9.83 9.30 -19.56
CA SER A 98 8.90 8.24 -19.92
C SER A 98 8.01 8.75 -21.06
N GLU A 99 7.99 8.07 -22.21
CA GLU A 99 6.98 8.35 -23.23
C GLU A 99 5.65 7.72 -22.81
N GLY A 100 4.58 8.53 -22.81
CA GLY A 100 3.22 8.08 -22.53
C GLY A 100 2.55 8.78 -21.36
N SER A 101 1.31 8.37 -21.07
CA SER A 101 0.53 8.90 -19.95
C SER A 101 0.00 7.79 -19.06
N ILE A 102 -0.10 8.10 -17.76
CA ILE A 102 -0.69 7.20 -16.76
C ILE A 102 -1.76 7.93 -15.95
N MET A 103 -2.80 7.18 -15.57
CA MET A 103 -3.79 7.62 -14.59
C MET A 103 -3.36 7.19 -13.20
N SER A 104 -2.93 8.14 -12.39
CA SER A 104 -2.35 7.92 -11.06
C SER A 104 -3.24 8.49 -9.96
N LEU A 105 -3.25 7.86 -8.80
CA LEU A 105 -3.83 8.44 -7.57
C LEU A 105 -2.85 9.31 -6.77
N ILE A 106 -1.58 9.32 -7.18
CA ILE A 106 -0.52 10.15 -6.59
C ILE A 106 -0.15 11.27 -7.57
N PRO A 107 -0.11 12.54 -7.13
CA PRO A 107 0.30 13.65 -7.99
C PRO A 107 1.73 13.48 -8.53
N GLN A 108 1.97 13.90 -9.77
CA GLN A 108 3.30 13.81 -10.42
C GLN A 108 4.41 14.43 -9.56
N LYS A 109 4.17 15.61 -9.00
CA LYS A 109 5.13 16.29 -8.11
C LYS A 109 5.58 15.42 -6.93
N ASP A 110 4.69 14.58 -6.39
CA ASP A 110 4.98 13.76 -5.22
C ASP A 110 5.68 12.45 -5.61
N ILE A 111 5.54 12.02 -6.87
CA ILE A 111 6.31 10.92 -7.44
C ILE A 111 7.75 11.37 -7.73
N GLU A 112 7.94 12.59 -8.23
CA GLU A 112 9.24 13.10 -8.71
C GLU A 112 10.07 13.80 -7.64
N ALA A 113 9.47 14.40 -6.60
CA ALA A 113 10.22 15.22 -5.64
C ALA A 113 10.64 14.46 -4.36
N ASN A 114 9.96 13.35 -4.04
CA ASN A 114 10.16 12.69 -2.76
C ASN A 114 11.36 11.74 -2.79
N GLU A 115 12.11 11.69 -1.68
CA GLU A 115 13.20 10.71 -1.49
C GLU A 115 12.69 9.27 -1.34
N TYR A 116 11.38 9.10 -1.13
CA TYR A 116 10.68 7.82 -1.08
C TYR A 116 9.72 7.69 -2.28
N MET A 117 9.42 6.47 -2.68
CA MET A 117 8.46 6.21 -3.76
C MET A 117 7.22 5.51 -3.21
N ILE A 118 6.05 6.08 -3.45
CA ILE A 118 4.79 5.33 -3.36
C ILE A 118 4.69 4.52 -4.67
N MET A 119 4.53 3.20 -4.57
CA MET A 119 4.33 2.35 -5.74
C MET A 119 3.21 2.92 -6.62
N PRO A 120 3.39 2.99 -7.95
CA PRO A 120 2.38 3.51 -8.85
C PRO A 120 1.05 2.78 -8.65
N ILE A 121 -0.01 3.55 -8.41
CA ILE A 121 -1.37 3.05 -8.28
C ILE A 121 -2.13 3.46 -9.52
N TYR A 122 -2.38 2.47 -10.38
CA TYR A 122 -3.17 2.64 -11.58
C TYR A 122 -4.64 2.46 -11.27
N LYS A 123 -5.50 3.27 -11.88
CA LYS A 123 -6.96 3.14 -11.79
C LYS A 123 -7.50 1.98 -12.65
N ASP A 124 -6.88 0.81 -12.57
CA ASP A 124 -7.49 -0.42 -13.08
C ASP A 124 -8.18 -1.14 -11.91
N HIS A 125 -9.51 -1.22 -11.99
CA HIS A 125 -10.38 -1.87 -11.00
C HIS A 125 -10.11 -3.36 -10.84
N LYS A 126 -9.24 -3.97 -11.67
CA LYS A 126 -8.86 -5.38 -11.57
C LYS A 126 -7.71 -5.67 -10.62
N ASN A 127 -7.06 -4.64 -10.06
CA ASN A 127 -5.90 -4.85 -9.20
C ASN A 127 -6.25 -4.62 -7.71
N ASP A 128 -6.20 -5.70 -6.92
CA ASP A 128 -6.43 -5.71 -5.48
C ASP A 128 -5.28 -5.13 -4.65
N PHE A 129 -4.26 -4.55 -5.30
CA PHE A 129 -3.11 -3.95 -4.61
C PHE A 129 -3.46 -2.64 -3.90
N PHE A 130 -4.31 -1.79 -4.47
CA PHE A 130 -4.69 -0.52 -3.85
C PHE A 130 -5.92 -0.64 -2.96
N TYR A 131 -6.94 -1.37 -3.39
CA TYR A 131 -8.16 -1.56 -2.63
C TYR A 131 -8.52 -3.05 -2.57
N ARG A 132 -8.75 -3.56 -1.36
CA ARG A 132 -9.07 -4.98 -1.13
C ARG A 132 -9.88 -5.21 0.13
N ASP A 133 -10.61 -6.31 0.13
CA ASP A 133 -11.17 -6.87 1.36
C ASP A 133 -10.09 -7.60 2.15
N ILE A 134 -10.22 -7.60 3.48
CA ILE A 134 -9.38 -8.44 4.32
C ILE A 134 -9.86 -9.88 4.28
N GLU A 135 -8.91 -10.79 4.10
CA GLU A 135 -9.13 -12.24 4.15
C GLU A 135 -8.92 -12.74 5.58
N TYR A 136 -9.95 -13.34 6.15
CA TYR A 136 -9.89 -13.88 7.51
C TYR A 136 -9.49 -15.36 7.49
N VAL A 137 -8.42 -15.69 8.21
CA VAL A 137 -7.82 -17.04 8.24
C VAL A 137 -7.51 -17.46 9.67
N ASP A 138 -7.49 -18.76 9.96
CA ASP A 138 -7.21 -19.24 11.32
C ASP A 138 -5.72 -19.08 11.69
N ASP A 139 -4.84 -19.17 10.68
CA ASP A 139 -3.40 -18.99 10.80
C ASP A 139 -2.89 -18.00 9.75
N VAL A 140 -2.54 -16.79 10.20
CA VAL A 140 -1.95 -15.73 9.35
C VAL A 140 -0.54 -16.11 8.89
N GLN A 141 0.22 -16.86 9.70
CA GLN A 141 1.59 -17.25 9.36
C GLN A 141 1.63 -18.21 8.17
N ASP A 142 0.68 -19.15 8.08
CA ASP A 142 0.54 -20.05 6.92
C ASP A 142 0.52 -19.25 5.59
N LYS A 143 -0.29 -18.18 5.55
CA LYS A 143 -0.46 -17.35 4.35
C LYS A 143 0.67 -16.38 4.06
N THR A 144 1.52 -16.09 5.05
CA THR A 144 2.54 -15.05 4.97
C THR A 144 3.97 -15.59 5.00
N SER A 145 4.14 -16.89 5.28
CA SER A 145 5.44 -17.55 5.44
C SER A 145 6.31 -17.50 4.18
N ASP A 146 5.69 -17.49 3.00
CA ASP A 146 6.35 -17.51 1.69
C ASP A 146 6.46 -16.13 1.04
N ILE A 147 6.06 -15.05 1.74
CA ILE A 147 6.11 -13.67 1.21
C ILE A 147 7.53 -13.30 0.80
N PHE A 148 8.53 -13.81 1.51
CA PHE A 148 9.93 -13.60 1.22
C PHE A 148 10.55 -14.84 0.61
N GLN A 149 10.96 -14.73 -0.63
CA GLN A 149 11.62 -15.82 -1.34
C GLN A 149 13.01 -15.40 -1.75
N ASN A 150 14.02 -16.08 -1.20
CA ASN A 150 15.38 -15.97 -1.71
C ASN A 150 15.53 -16.93 -2.89
N THR A 151 15.60 -16.39 -4.10
CA THR A 151 15.70 -17.17 -5.34
C THR A 151 17.15 -17.55 -5.68
N GLY A 152 18.12 -17.22 -4.81
CA GLY A 152 19.55 -17.36 -5.05
C GLY A 152 20.14 -16.36 -6.06
N LYS A 153 19.29 -15.62 -6.79
CA LYS A 153 19.63 -14.51 -7.70
C LYS A 153 19.17 -13.14 -7.19
N GLY A 154 18.31 -13.13 -6.16
CA GLY A 154 17.76 -11.93 -5.55
C GLY A 154 16.76 -12.29 -4.45
N VAL A 155 16.09 -11.27 -3.93
CA VAL A 155 14.98 -11.42 -2.99
C VAL A 155 13.72 -10.98 -3.70
N THR A 156 12.72 -11.86 -3.73
CA THR A 156 11.36 -11.54 -4.18
C THR A 156 10.49 -11.34 -2.94
N ILE A 157 9.72 -10.24 -2.95
CA ILE A 157 8.76 -9.93 -1.90
C ILE A 157 7.37 -9.87 -2.52
N GLU A 158 6.44 -10.68 -2.02
CA GLU A 158 5.05 -10.67 -2.47
C GLU A 158 4.23 -9.62 -1.72
N PHE A 159 4.42 -8.35 -2.08
CA PHE A 159 3.73 -7.20 -1.45
C PHE A 159 2.20 -7.33 -1.45
N GLY A 160 1.63 -8.04 -2.44
CA GLY A 160 0.20 -8.30 -2.53
C GLY A 160 -0.37 -9.03 -1.31
N LYS A 161 0.42 -9.89 -0.63
CA LYS A 161 -0.01 -10.68 0.53
C LYS A 161 0.14 -9.95 1.87
N VAL A 162 1.01 -8.96 1.97
CA VAL A 162 1.30 -8.31 3.25
C VAL A 162 0.13 -7.42 3.69
N GLY A 163 -0.40 -7.64 4.90
CA GLY A 163 -1.57 -6.91 5.42
C GLY A 163 -2.87 -7.22 4.70
N ARG A 164 -2.95 -8.38 4.03
CA ARG A 164 -4.16 -8.93 3.39
C ARG A 164 -4.93 -9.86 4.34
N TYR A 165 -4.22 -10.55 5.21
CA TYR A 165 -4.76 -11.59 6.07
C TYR A 165 -4.89 -11.11 7.52
N LYS A 166 -6.02 -11.41 8.15
CA LYS A 166 -6.23 -11.26 9.59
C LYS A 166 -6.70 -12.57 10.20
N ASN A 167 -6.47 -12.73 11.50
CA ASN A 167 -7.02 -13.89 12.19
C ASN A 167 -8.56 -13.89 12.16
N THR A 168 -9.21 -15.05 12.07
CA THR A 168 -10.69 -15.19 12.06
C THR A 168 -11.38 -14.55 13.25
N ARG A 169 -10.71 -14.39 14.39
CA ARG A 169 -11.23 -13.64 15.54
C ARG A 169 -11.52 -12.16 15.25
N TRP A 170 -10.92 -11.59 14.21
CA TRP A 170 -11.15 -10.22 13.76
C TRP A 170 -12.27 -10.10 12.71
N ALA A 171 -12.89 -11.21 12.28
CA ALA A 171 -13.89 -11.23 11.20
C ALA A 171 -15.12 -10.34 11.46
N PHE A 172 -15.41 -10.01 12.72
CA PHE A 172 -16.47 -9.07 13.09
C PHE A 172 -16.25 -7.65 12.51
N GLN A 173 -15.02 -7.31 12.12
CA GLN A 173 -14.70 -6.01 11.55
C GLN A 173 -15.24 -5.83 10.14
N LYS A 174 -15.41 -6.92 9.37
CA LYS A 174 -15.79 -6.89 7.94
C LYS A 174 -14.99 -5.84 7.17
N GLU A 175 -13.69 -5.80 7.47
CA GLU A 175 -12.76 -4.79 7.04
C GLU A 175 -12.44 -4.89 5.54
N SER A 176 -12.45 -3.73 4.88
CA SER A 176 -11.78 -3.49 3.61
C SER A 176 -10.76 -2.38 3.78
N ARG A 177 -9.75 -2.33 2.91
CA ARG A 177 -8.63 -1.38 3.04
C ARG A 177 -8.26 -0.74 1.72
N PHE A 178 -7.91 0.53 1.80
CA PHE A 178 -6.98 1.13 0.86
C PHE A 178 -5.55 0.93 1.36
N VAL A 179 -4.62 0.59 0.46
CA VAL A 179 -3.25 0.23 0.80
C VAL A 179 -2.26 0.98 -0.11
N LEU A 180 -1.25 1.58 0.51
CA LEU A 180 -0.09 2.18 -0.16
C LEU A 180 1.16 1.38 0.18
N ASN A 181 1.91 0.97 -0.84
CA ASN A 181 3.22 0.33 -0.68
C ASN A 181 4.28 1.41 -0.92
N VAL A 182 5.15 1.64 0.06
CA VAL A 182 6.12 2.75 0.06
C VAL A 182 7.53 2.20 0.14
N PHE A 183 8.33 2.47 -0.89
CA PHE A 183 9.76 2.21 -0.86
C PHE A 183 10.49 3.34 -0.13
N PRO A 184 11.43 3.03 0.79
CA PRO A 184 12.18 4.03 1.54
C PRO A 184 13.22 4.80 0.72
N PHE A 185 13.29 4.53 -0.58
CA PHE A 185 14.08 5.27 -1.53
C PHE A 185 13.25 5.47 -2.80
N ASN A 186 13.54 6.52 -3.55
CA ASN A 186 12.95 6.79 -4.84
C ASN A 186 13.94 6.41 -5.95
N PRO A 187 13.69 5.34 -6.71
CA PRO A 187 14.50 4.93 -7.85
C PRO A 187 14.83 6.08 -8.82
N LEU A 188 13.95 7.08 -8.95
CA LEU A 188 14.18 8.23 -9.83
C LEU A 188 15.38 9.10 -9.40
N HIS A 189 15.85 9.00 -8.15
CA HIS A 189 16.98 9.78 -7.66
C HIS A 189 18.24 8.93 -7.46
N VAL A 190 18.18 7.62 -7.77
CA VAL A 190 19.35 6.75 -7.62
C VAL A 190 20.32 7.06 -8.76
N PRO A 191 21.57 7.46 -8.48
CA PRO A 191 22.56 7.73 -9.52
C PRO A 191 22.72 6.52 -10.44
N THR A 192 22.88 6.73 -11.74
CA THR A 192 23.01 5.66 -12.75
C THR A 192 24.13 4.65 -12.38
N GLU A 193 25.19 5.12 -11.73
CA GLU A 193 26.31 4.31 -11.22
C GLU A 193 25.90 3.35 -10.09
N MET A 194 24.90 3.72 -9.27
CA MET A 194 24.32 2.87 -8.23
C MET A 194 23.21 1.95 -8.77
N MET A 195 22.49 2.34 -9.83
CA MET A 195 21.59 1.44 -10.55
C MET A 195 22.36 0.21 -11.05
N ASP A 196 23.61 0.42 -11.44
CA ASP A 196 24.56 -0.62 -11.80
C ASP A 196 24.96 -1.51 -10.60
N PHE A 197 24.99 -1.00 -9.36
CA PHE A 197 25.30 -1.80 -8.15
C PHE A 197 24.08 -2.60 -7.66
N VAL A 198 22.88 -2.00 -7.70
CA VAL A 198 21.59 -2.66 -7.45
C VAL A 198 21.34 -3.73 -8.53
N GLY A 199 21.60 -3.39 -9.78
CA GLY A 199 21.57 -4.28 -10.94
C GLY A 199 22.64 -5.36 -10.92
N LYS A 200 23.91 -5.07 -10.56
CA LYS A 200 25.01 -6.05 -10.50
C LYS A 200 24.85 -7.05 -9.35
N ARG A 201 24.16 -6.72 -8.25
CA ARG A 201 23.77 -7.74 -7.26
C ARG A 201 22.64 -8.66 -7.77
N MET A 202 21.77 -8.16 -8.65
CA MET A 202 20.75 -8.98 -9.34
C MET A 202 21.28 -9.72 -10.58
N THR A 203 22.39 -9.27 -11.20
CA THR A 203 22.92 -9.82 -12.46
C THR A 203 24.28 -10.50 -12.37
N LYS A 204 25.03 -10.45 -11.26
CA LYS A 204 26.30 -11.21 -11.13
C LYS A 204 26.16 -12.74 -11.14
N LYS A 205 24.93 -13.29 -11.22
CA LYS A 205 24.68 -14.71 -11.55
C LYS A 205 23.83 -14.93 -12.81
N ALA A 206 23.75 -13.95 -13.70
CA ALA A 206 23.12 -14.08 -15.01
C ALA A 206 24.16 -13.87 -16.14
N LYS A 207 25.23 -14.66 -16.14
CA LYS A 207 25.89 -15.00 -17.41
C LYS A 207 25.12 -16.19 -17.99
N ASN A 208 24.60 -16.00 -19.19
CA ASN A 208 23.75 -16.90 -19.98
C ASN A 208 22.25 -16.80 -19.71
N SER A 209 21.65 -15.73 -20.20
CA SER A 209 20.53 -15.83 -21.18
C SER A 209 20.09 -14.42 -21.56
N ARG A 210 20.19 -14.10 -22.85
CA ARG A 210 19.61 -12.91 -23.47
C ARG A 210 18.15 -12.73 -23.06
N PHE A 211 17.75 -11.51 -22.77
CA PHE A 211 16.37 -11.06 -22.94
C PHE A 211 16.37 -9.65 -23.50
N GLU A 212 16.09 -9.56 -24.80
CA GLU A 212 15.44 -8.39 -25.40
C GLU A 212 13.96 -8.44 -25.02
N LEU A 213 13.30 -7.30 -24.91
CA LEU A 213 11.89 -7.18 -25.26
C LEU A 213 11.56 -5.76 -25.71
N LEU A 214 11.06 -5.73 -26.93
CA LEU A 214 10.49 -4.61 -27.69
C LEU A 214 9.08 -4.29 -27.19
N PHE A 215 8.76 -2.98 -27.29
CA PHE A 215 7.51 -2.24 -27.09
C PHE A 215 6.81 -2.37 -25.74
#